data_AF-A0A9W9ZZ50-F1
#
_entry.id   AF-A0A9W9ZZ50-F1
#
_cell.length_a   1.000
_cell.length_b   1.000
_cell.length_c   1.000
_cell.angle_alpha   90.00
_cell.angle_beta   90.00
_cell.angle_gamma   90.00
#
_symmetry.space_group_name_H-M   'P 1'
#
loop_
_entity.id
_entity.type
_entity.pdbx_description
1 polymer ?
#
loop_
_entity_poly.entity_id
_entity_poly.type
_entity_poly.pdbx_seq_one_letter_code
_entity_poly.pdbx_strand_id
1 'polypeptide(L)'
;MQKNRFLLIAAGIIAVVGLILFIVGLVLVTKANDKDCAAGVAGQSGAKRDRCSYSTEAKRAGLDNFLQKVQDTYFELHPQDLIFKPGGVKPSVLMTKFKPYNPEPKNLKQITDTARRLLDELHGLGLNTRLLKPHEKKAIAQLKHYHQHNFGKPYDADYYSGDFLMGPNLFCWQAICNVGFSDIKSGLGNFHPKNLENVRLFLNKMKLVAGTFSTYIKNMRLGIKSGMVRSTEECLAGINAFKRSYLQISLQGEQGIYDEGYMKPIFSAKFLAGVKSSDLDEWKKREREDCERVHPGIRS
;
A
#
# COMPACT_ATOMS: atom_id res chain seq x y z
N MET A 1 -4.86 42.33 -48.90
CA MET A 1 -3.53 42.27 -48.24
C MET A 1 -3.49 42.80 -46.80
N GLN A 2 -4.28 43.82 -46.43
CA GLN A 2 -4.20 44.48 -45.12
C GLN A 2 -4.73 43.61 -43.93
N LYS A 3 -5.78 42.81 -44.14
CA LYS A 3 -6.34 41.88 -43.13
C LYS A 3 -5.37 40.77 -42.70
N ASN A 4 -4.58 40.20 -43.62
CA ASN A 4 -3.63 39.13 -43.29
C ASN A 4 -2.43 39.66 -42.48
N ARG A 5 -1.99 40.91 -42.72
CA ARG A 5 -0.95 41.55 -41.89
C ARG A 5 -1.43 41.81 -40.47
N PHE A 6 -2.68 42.21 -40.28
CA PHE A 6 -3.25 42.44 -38.95
C PHE A 6 -3.39 41.15 -38.13
N LEU A 7 -3.81 40.05 -38.79
CA LEU A 7 -3.87 38.72 -38.16
C LEU A 7 -2.50 38.18 -37.76
N LEU A 8 -1.47 38.39 -38.59
CA LEU A 8 -0.10 38.00 -38.27
C LEU A 8 0.49 38.79 -37.09
N ILE A 9 0.19 40.09 -37.00
CA ILE A 9 0.63 40.93 -35.87
C ILE A 9 -0.09 40.51 -34.58
N ALA A 10 -1.40 40.26 -34.64
CA ALA A 10 -2.17 39.79 -33.49
C ALA A 10 -1.69 38.42 -32.97
N ALA A 11 -1.40 37.47 -33.87
CA ALA A 11 -0.84 36.17 -33.51
C ALA A 11 0.56 36.29 -32.87
N GLY A 12 1.40 37.20 -33.37
CA GLY A 12 2.71 37.50 -32.78
C GLY A 12 2.61 38.05 -31.36
N ILE A 13 1.68 38.98 -31.10
CA ILE A 13 1.47 39.55 -29.76
C ILE A 13 0.98 38.47 -28.78
N ILE A 14 0.03 37.62 -29.19
CA ILE A 14 -0.47 36.54 -28.33
C ILE A 14 0.64 35.54 -27.99
N ALA A 15 1.51 35.20 -28.95
CA ALA A 15 2.64 34.31 -28.71
C ALA A 15 3.64 34.90 -27.71
N VAL A 16 3.93 36.21 -27.79
CA VAL A 16 4.83 36.90 -26.85
C VAL A 16 4.23 36.96 -25.44
N VAL A 17 2.95 37.29 -25.31
CA VAL A 17 2.25 37.32 -24.01
C VAL A 17 2.21 35.91 -23.40
N GLY A 18 1.95 34.87 -24.19
CA GLY A 18 1.99 33.48 -23.75
C GLY A 18 3.37 33.06 -23.25
N LEU A 19 4.44 33.46 -23.94
CA LEU A 19 5.82 33.19 -23.52
C LEU A 19 6.17 33.88 -22.19
N ILE A 20 5.75 35.13 -21.99
CA ILE A 20 5.98 35.86 -20.74
C ILE A 20 5.26 35.18 -19.58
N LEU A 21 3.98 34.80 -19.75
CA LEU A 21 3.23 34.10 -18.71
C LEU A 21 3.83 32.72 -18.39
N PHE A 22 4.33 32.01 -19.41
CA PHE A 22 5.02 30.74 -19.22
C PHE A 22 6.33 30.90 -18.42
N ILE A 23 7.15 31.90 -18.75
CA ILE A 23 8.41 32.18 -18.03
C ILE A 23 8.11 32.59 -16.59
N VAL A 24 7.14 33.47 -16.36
CA VAL A 24 6.72 33.87 -15.01
C VAL A 24 6.20 32.67 -14.22
N GLY A 25 5.39 31.80 -14.84
CA GLY A 25 4.94 30.55 -14.24
C GLY A 25 6.09 29.63 -13.85
N LEU A 26 7.07 29.44 -14.75
CA LEU A 26 8.28 28.66 -14.50
C LEU A 26 9.11 29.23 -13.34
N VAL A 27 9.33 30.55 -13.32
CA VAL A 27 10.07 31.23 -12.24
C VAL A 27 9.35 31.12 -10.90
N LEU A 28 8.02 31.23 -10.89
CA LEU A 28 7.23 31.05 -9.67
C LEU A 28 7.27 29.61 -9.16
N VAL A 29 7.23 28.62 -10.05
CA VAL A 29 7.35 27.20 -9.71
C VAL A 29 8.76 26.85 -9.25
N THR A 30 9.82 27.33 -9.91
CA THR A 30 11.20 27.08 -9.48
C THR A 30 11.50 27.76 -8.15
N LYS A 31 11.01 28.97 -7.92
CA LYS A 31 11.13 29.67 -6.62
C LYS A 31 10.27 29.05 -5.52
N ALA A 32 9.22 28.30 -5.87
CA ALA A 32 8.46 27.48 -4.95
C ALA A 32 9.21 26.17 -4.61
N ASN A 33 9.82 25.52 -5.60
CA ASN A 33 10.61 24.30 -5.42
C ASN A 33 11.96 24.54 -4.72
N ASP A 34 12.56 25.72 -4.84
CA ASP A 34 13.76 26.12 -4.07
C ASP A 34 13.47 26.25 -2.55
N LYS A 35 12.19 26.19 -2.17
CA LYS A 35 11.73 26.16 -0.78
C LYS A 35 11.31 24.76 -0.32
N ASP A 36 11.50 23.73 -1.15
CA ASP A 36 11.21 22.38 -0.75
C ASP A 36 12.29 21.86 0.19
N CYS A 37 11.80 21.23 1.25
CA CYS A 37 12.53 20.78 2.41
C CYS A 37 13.53 19.67 2.04
N ALA A 38 14.69 20.03 1.51
CA ALA A 38 15.86 19.17 1.41
C ALA A 38 17.00 19.76 2.26
N ALA A 39 16.84 19.73 3.59
CA ALA A 39 17.89 20.11 4.52
C ALA A 39 18.64 18.86 4.99
N GLY A 40 19.55 18.37 4.14
CA GLY A 40 20.69 17.57 4.56
C GLY A 40 21.91 18.47 4.76
N VAL A 41 22.20 18.79 6.03
CA VAL A 41 23.51 19.14 6.62
C VAL A 41 24.41 20.15 5.87
N ALA A 42 24.49 21.39 6.39
CA ALA A 42 25.73 21.98 6.95
C ALA A 42 25.62 23.52 7.05
N GLY A 43 25.75 24.03 8.28
CA GLY A 43 26.34 25.32 8.63
C GLY A 43 25.77 26.61 8.01
N GLN A 44 24.96 27.34 8.78
CA GLN A 44 25.16 28.78 8.97
C GLN A 44 24.31 29.32 10.13
N SER A 45 25.01 29.87 11.10
CA SER A 45 24.55 30.56 12.31
C SER A 45 23.86 31.90 11.99
N GLY A 46 22.69 32.09 12.58
CA GLY A 46 21.91 33.32 12.54
C GLY A 46 20.44 32.95 12.61
N ALA A 47 19.75 33.34 13.69
CA ALA A 47 18.40 32.96 14.13
C ALA A 47 17.35 32.72 13.03
N LYS A 48 17.47 31.63 12.27
CA LYS A 48 16.44 31.09 11.40
C LYS A 48 15.45 30.39 12.33
N ARG A 49 14.29 31.02 12.57
CA ARG A 49 13.13 30.27 13.06
C ARG A 49 12.94 29.11 12.10
N ASP A 50 13.28 27.91 12.56
CA ASP A 50 13.22 26.69 11.78
C ASP A 50 11.77 26.52 11.29
N ARG A 51 11.55 26.81 10.01
CA ARG A 51 10.20 26.96 9.43
C ARG A 51 9.42 25.65 9.50
N CYS A 52 10.14 24.54 9.60
CA CYS A 52 9.62 23.17 9.68
C CYS A 52 9.55 22.64 11.12
N SER A 53 10.03 23.38 12.11
CA SER A 53 9.91 22.97 13.51
C SER A 53 8.47 23.03 13.99
N TYR A 54 8.14 22.19 14.96
CA TYR A 54 6.86 22.25 15.68
C TYR A 54 6.72 23.56 16.48
N SER A 55 5.49 24.05 16.61
CA SER A 55 5.08 25.13 17.51
C SER A 55 5.26 24.73 18.97
N THR A 56 5.30 25.72 19.85
CA THR A 56 5.32 25.49 21.31
C THR A 56 4.09 24.69 21.76
N GLU A 57 2.94 24.97 21.16
CA GLU A 57 1.69 24.24 21.43
C GLU A 57 1.77 22.79 20.97
N ALA A 58 2.26 22.52 19.76
CA ALA A 58 2.40 21.16 19.26
C ALA A 58 3.38 20.34 20.11
N LYS A 59 4.48 20.94 20.58
CA LYS A 59 5.43 20.30 21.50
C LYS A 59 4.80 20.03 22.87
N ARG A 60 4.07 21.02 23.43
CA ARG A 60 3.37 20.87 24.72
C ARG A 60 2.38 19.71 24.68
N ALA A 61 1.61 19.61 23.60
CA ALA A 61 0.61 18.57 23.42
C ALA A 61 1.20 17.23 22.94
N GLY A 62 2.50 17.14 22.62
CA GLY A 62 3.15 15.91 22.14
C GLY A 62 2.68 15.46 20.74
N LEU A 63 2.34 16.40 19.86
CA LEU A 63 1.82 16.11 18.51
C LEU A 63 2.83 15.33 17.65
N ASP A 64 4.12 15.59 17.81
CA ASP A 64 5.21 14.90 17.12
C ASP A 64 5.28 13.41 17.50
N ASN A 65 5.27 13.12 18.79
CA ASN A 65 5.23 11.76 19.30
C ASN A 65 3.94 11.03 18.89
N PHE A 66 2.82 11.74 18.89
CA PHE A 66 1.54 11.19 18.45
C PHE A 66 1.55 10.83 16.95
N LEU A 67 2.09 11.69 16.08
CA LEU A 67 2.23 11.42 14.65
C LEU A 67 3.10 10.16 14.40
N GLN A 68 4.21 10.04 15.12
CA GLN A 68 5.07 8.86 15.05
C GLN A 68 4.33 7.60 15.52
N LYS A 69 3.60 7.68 16.65
CA LYS A 69 2.77 6.59 17.16
C LYS A 69 1.74 6.12 16.13
N VAL A 70 1.04 7.04 15.47
CA VAL A 70 0.06 6.72 14.42
C VAL A 70 0.73 5.95 13.28
N GLN A 71 1.88 6.42 12.81
CA GLN A 71 2.62 5.77 11.73
C GLN A 71 3.08 4.36 12.14
N ASP A 72 3.66 4.19 13.33
CA ASP A 72 4.14 2.89 13.78
C ASP A 72 2.97 1.91 14.01
N THR A 73 1.88 2.39 14.59
CA THR A 73 0.65 1.60 14.77
C THR A 73 0.07 1.15 13.43
N TYR A 74 0.09 2.01 12.40
CA TYR A 74 -0.38 1.63 11.07
C TYR A 74 0.39 0.42 10.52
N PHE A 75 1.72 0.46 10.56
CA PHE A 75 2.54 -0.64 10.02
C PHE A 75 2.56 -1.89 10.89
N GLU A 76 2.25 -1.77 12.19
CA GLU A 76 2.00 -2.93 13.05
C GLU A 76 0.71 -3.65 12.65
N LEU A 77 -0.36 -2.89 12.37
CA LEU A 77 -1.67 -3.40 11.97
C LEU A 77 -1.73 -3.86 10.50
N HIS A 78 -0.89 -3.27 9.65
CA HIS A 78 -0.84 -3.54 8.21
C HIS A 78 0.54 -4.06 7.79
N PRO A 79 0.96 -5.25 8.27
CA PRO A 79 2.28 -5.80 7.99
C PRO A 79 2.52 -6.06 6.49
N GLN A 80 1.46 -6.16 5.67
CA GLN A 80 1.57 -6.25 4.22
C GLN A 80 2.07 -4.95 3.57
N ASP A 81 1.80 -3.80 4.21
CA ASP A 81 2.22 -2.49 3.71
C ASP A 81 3.63 -2.11 4.18
N LEU A 82 4.30 -2.98 4.94
CA LEU A 82 5.59 -2.69 5.57
C LEU A 82 6.68 -2.24 4.57
N ILE A 83 6.62 -2.69 3.32
CA ILE A 83 7.52 -2.25 2.25
C ILE A 83 7.38 -0.75 1.92
N PHE A 84 6.20 -0.17 2.16
CA PHE A 84 5.90 1.24 1.94
C PHE A 84 6.21 2.11 3.16
N LYS A 85 6.82 1.56 4.22
CA LYS A 85 7.18 2.33 5.42
C LYS A 85 8.19 3.44 5.06
N PRO A 86 7.86 4.72 5.34
CA PRO A 86 8.81 5.82 5.16
C PRO A 86 10.12 5.57 5.90
N GLY A 87 11.25 5.90 5.27
CA GLY A 87 12.59 5.58 5.79
C GLY A 87 13.08 4.18 5.44
N GLY A 88 12.24 3.34 4.82
CA GLY A 88 12.57 1.99 4.40
C GLY A 88 12.63 0.98 5.54
N VAL A 89 12.67 -0.30 5.18
CA VAL A 89 12.75 -1.41 6.13
C VAL A 89 13.90 -2.31 5.73
N LYS A 90 14.72 -2.71 6.72
CA LYS A 90 15.81 -3.66 6.48
C LYS A 90 15.24 -4.97 5.92
N PRO A 91 15.87 -5.60 4.91
CA PRO A 91 15.37 -6.84 4.33
C PRO A 91 15.11 -7.96 5.36
N SER A 92 15.96 -8.09 6.38
CA SER A 92 15.75 -9.06 7.48
C SER A 92 14.49 -8.81 8.31
N VAL A 93 14.13 -7.54 8.53
CA VAL A 93 12.90 -7.16 9.22
C VAL A 93 11.70 -7.42 8.31
N LEU A 94 11.79 -7.07 7.02
CA LEU A 94 10.73 -7.37 6.06
C LEU A 94 10.47 -8.88 5.97
N MET A 95 11.53 -9.70 5.86
CA MET A 95 11.43 -11.16 5.82
C MET A 95 10.71 -11.74 7.04
N THR A 96 10.93 -11.19 8.22
CA THR A 96 10.34 -11.73 9.44
C THR A 96 8.94 -11.18 9.71
N LYS A 97 8.75 -9.86 9.57
CA LYS A 97 7.53 -9.14 10.00
C LYS A 97 6.45 -9.07 8.94
N PHE A 98 6.78 -9.12 7.65
CA PHE A 98 5.77 -9.09 6.58
C PHE A 98 4.80 -10.26 6.75
N LYS A 99 3.51 -9.94 6.65
CA LYS A 99 2.41 -10.91 6.55
C LYS A 99 1.45 -10.38 5.49
N PRO A 100 0.83 -11.24 4.68
CA PRO A 100 -0.16 -10.78 3.71
C PRO A 100 -1.39 -10.21 4.42
N TYR A 101 -2.21 -9.49 3.66
CA TYR A 101 -3.48 -8.94 4.10
C TYR A 101 -4.31 -10.00 4.82
N ASN A 102 -4.79 -9.67 6.02
CA ASN A 102 -5.61 -10.56 6.83
C ASN A 102 -7.06 -10.09 6.88
N PRO A 103 -7.98 -10.71 6.13
CA PRO A 103 -9.40 -10.38 6.14
C PRO A 103 -10.17 -11.03 7.30
N GLU A 104 -9.52 -11.69 8.27
CA GLU A 104 -10.23 -12.26 9.41
C GLU A 104 -11.05 -11.18 10.15
N PRO A 105 -12.33 -11.44 10.48
CA PRO A 105 -13.19 -10.44 11.12
C PRO A 105 -12.59 -9.87 12.41
N LYS A 106 -11.92 -10.71 13.23
CA LYS A 106 -11.21 -10.25 14.44
C LYS A 106 -10.09 -9.25 14.14
N ASN A 107 -9.39 -9.41 13.02
CA ASN A 107 -8.30 -8.53 12.60
C ASN A 107 -8.87 -7.19 12.12
N LEU A 108 -9.90 -7.23 11.27
CA LEU A 108 -10.61 -6.02 10.84
C LEU A 108 -11.15 -5.24 12.03
N LYS A 109 -11.77 -5.94 12.99
CA LYS A 109 -12.26 -5.32 14.24
C LYS A 109 -11.14 -4.65 15.02
N GLN A 110 -10.00 -5.33 15.19
CA GLN A 110 -8.84 -4.77 15.87
C GLN A 110 -8.34 -3.48 15.17
N ILE A 111 -8.29 -3.46 13.84
CA ILE A 111 -7.89 -2.29 13.05
C ILE A 111 -8.88 -1.15 13.30
N THR A 112 -10.18 -1.41 13.15
CA THR A 112 -11.24 -0.41 13.34
C THR A 112 -11.29 0.17 14.74
N ASP A 113 -11.24 -0.69 15.77
CA ASP A 113 -11.23 -0.26 17.16
C ASP A 113 -9.97 0.56 17.47
N THR A 114 -8.83 0.20 16.88
CA THR A 114 -7.58 0.96 17.05
C THR A 114 -7.62 2.31 16.35
N ALA A 115 -8.21 2.41 15.15
CA ALA A 115 -8.40 3.69 14.47
C ALA A 115 -9.25 4.64 15.32
N ARG A 116 -10.37 4.14 15.88
CA ARG A 116 -11.24 4.91 16.78
C ARG A 116 -10.52 5.35 18.05
N ARG A 117 -9.77 4.44 18.69
CA ARG A 117 -8.95 4.80 19.86
C ARG A 117 -7.93 5.89 19.55
N LEU A 118 -7.23 5.82 18.42
CA LEU A 118 -6.30 6.88 18.02
C LEU A 118 -7.01 8.22 17.76
N LEU A 119 -8.24 8.19 17.23
CA LEU A 119 -9.05 9.40 17.09
C LEU A 119 -9.39 10.01 18.46
N ASP A 120 -9.78 9.18 19.43
CA ASP A 120 -10.09 9.63 20.79
C ASP A 120 -8.85 10.18 21.49
N GLU A 121 -7.70 9.52 21.34
CA GLU A 121 -6.41 10.01 21.84
C GLU A 121 -6.03 11.36 21.22
N LEU A 122 -6.24 11.55 19.91
CA LEU A 122 -5.99 12.83 19.22
C LEU A 122 -6.87 13.95 19.80
N HIS A 123 -8.15 13.67 20.08
CA HIS A 123 -9.02 14.63 20.75
C HIS A 123 -8.56 14.91 22.20
N GLY A 124 -8.04 13.89 22.88
CA GLY A 124 -7.48 13.96 24.24
C GLY A 124 -6.19 14.78 24.38
N LEU A 125 -5.47 15.08 23.28
CA LEU A 125 -4.26 15.91 23.34
C LEU A 125 -4.52 17.37 23.77
N GLY A 126 -5.77 17.83 23.73
CA GLY A 126 -6.14 19.18 24.17
C GLY A 126 -5.45 20.28 23.37
N LEU A 127 -5.29 20.06 22.06
CA LEU A 127 -4.59 20.97 21.14
C LEU A 127 -5.39 22.27 20.92
N ASN A 128 -4.77 23.40 21.19
CA ASN A 128 -5.29 24.71 20.81
C ASN A 128 -4.95 25.03 19.36
N THR A 129 -5.88 24.74 18.45
CA THR A 129 -5.71 24.93 17.00
C THR A 129 -5.41 26.38 16.58
N ARG A 130 -5.65 27.38 17.44
CA ARG A 130 -5.29 28.78 17.17
C ARG A 130 -3.79 29.03 17.29
N LEU A 131 -3.11 28.29 18.17
CA LEU A 131 -1.67 28.43 18.45
C LEU A 131 -0.78 27.57 17.53
N LEU A 132 -1.39 26.70 16.73
CA LEU A 132 -0.68 25.84 15.79
C LEU A 132 -0.27 26.56 14.51
N LYS A 133 0.82 26.08 13.90
CA LYS A 133 1.27 26.47 12.55
C LYS A 133 0.37 25.84 11.48
N PRO A 134 0.28 26.42 10.26
CA PRO A 134 -0.58 25.89 9.20
C PRO A 134 -0.36 24.41 8.84
N HIS A 135 0.90 23.95 8.79
CA HIS A 135 1.20 22.54 8.46
C HIS A 135 0.75 21.57 9.56
N GLU A 136 0.77 21.99 10.84
CA GLU A 136 0.29 21.21 11.96
C GLU A 136 -1.24 21.10 11.94
N LYS A 137 -1.93 22.21 11.64
CA LYS A 137 -3.39 22.21 11.44
C LYS A 137 -3.79 21.27 10.30
N LYS A 138 -3.03 21.30 9.19
CA LYS A 138 -3.21 20.36 8.08
C LYS A 138 -3.02 18.91 8.55
N ALA A 139 -1.93 18.61 9.26
CA ALA A 139 -1.65 17.27 9.75
C ALA A 139 -2.77 16.74 10.66
N ILE A 140 -3.26 17.56 11.59
CA ILE A 140 -4.38 17.19 12.48
C ILE A 140 -5.67 16.96 11.69
N ALA A 141 -6.00 17.82 10.72
CA ALA A 141 -7.17 17.64 9.89
C ALA A 141 -7.09 16.33 9.09
N GLN A 142 -5.91 16.02 8.53
CA GLN A 142 -5.66 14.77 7.83
C GLN A 142 -5.78 13.57 8.77
N LEU A 143 -5.16 13.60 9.95
CA LEU A 143 -5.26 12.53 10.96
C LEU A 143 -6.70 12.29 11.39
N LYS A 144 -7.46 13.35 11.65
CA LYS A 144 -8.87 13.26 12.02
C LYS A 144 -9.65 12.54 10.92
N HIS A 145 -9.53 13.00 9.68
CA HIS A 145 -10.18 12.34 8.54
C HIS A 145 -9.72 10.89 8.38
N TYR A 146 -8.41 10.64 8.48
CA TYR A 146 -7.80 9.33 8.32
C TYR A 146 -8.33 8.31 9.33
N HIS A 147 -8.41 8.67 10.62
CA HIS A 147 -8.91 7.79 11.67
C HIS A 147 -10.44 7.66 11.69
N GLN A 148 -11.16 8.75 11.39
CA GLN A 148 -12.62 8.70 11.22
C GLN A 148 -13.05 7.70 10.14
N HIS A 149 -12.22 7.54 9.11
CA HIS A 149 -12.47 6.61 8.01
C HIS A 149 -11.55 5.39 8.10
N ASN A 150 -11.22 4.91 9.30
CA ASN A 150 -10.48 3.66 9.52
C ASN A 150 -9.17 3.56 8.70
N PHE A 151 -8.24 4.47 8.94
CA PHE A 151 -7.00 4.63 8.18
C PHE A 151 -7.26 4.92 6.68
N GLY A 152 -8.26 5.76 6.39
CA GLY A 152 -8.62 6.18 5.03
C GLY A 152 -9.35 5.12 4.19
N LYS A 153 -9.87 4.06 4.82
CA LYS A 153 -10.62 2.96 4.22
C LYS A 153 -12.00 2.82 4.91
N PRO A 154 -12.98 3.69 4.57
CA PRO A 154 -14.23 3.81 5.33
C PRO A 154 -15.21 2.62 5.20
N TYR A 155 -15.10 1.82 4.15
CA TYR A 155 -16.04 0.74 3.88
C TYR A 155 -15.38 -0.61 4.13
N ASP A 156 -14.74 -1.20 3.12
CA ASP A 156 -14.19 -2.55 3.10
C ASP A 156 -13.25 -2.96 4.24
N ALA A 157 -12.59 -1.99 4.89
CA ALA A 157 -11.70 -2.27 6.02
C ALA A 157 -12.37 -2.00 7.38
N ASP A 158 -13.51 -1.29 7.41
CA ASP A 158 -14.27 -1.01 8.64
C ASP A 158 -15.10 -2.24 9.00
N TYR A 159 -14.79 -2.84 10.15
CA TYR A 159 -15.49 -4.02 10.65
C TYR A 159 -17.00 -3.77 10.87
N TYR A 160 -17.38 -2.59 11.34
CA TYR A 160 -18.78 -2.29 11.67
C TYR A 160 -19.59 -1.83 10.46
N SER A 161 -18.95 -1.53 9.32
CA SER A 161 -19.67 -1.30 8.05
C SER A 161 -20.23 -2.60 7.46
N GLY A 162 -19.58 -3.73 7.74
CA GLY A 162 -19.93 -5.05 7.20
C GLY A 162 -19.63 -5.22 5.69
N ASP A 163 -19.05 -4.23 5.02
CA ASP A 163 -18.81 -4.24 3.56
C ASP A 163 -17.87 -5.38 3.13
N PHE A 164 -16.94 -5.76 4.01
CA PHE A 164 -16.03 -6.90 3.82
C PHE A 164 -16.75 -8.26 3.68
N LEU A 165 -18.05 -8.35 4.01
CA LEU A 165 -18.88 -9.54 3.83
C LEU A 165 -19.50 -9.63 2.42
N MET A 166 -19.57 -8.51 1.69
CA MET A 166 -20.35 -8.39 0.46
C MET A 166 -19.58 -8.75 -0.83
N GLY A 167 -18.33 -9.20 -0.69
CA GLY A 167 -17.50 -9.57 -1.82
C GLY A 167 -16.98 -8.38 -2.64
N PRO A 168 -16.31 -8.65 -3.77
CA PRO A 168 -15.70 -7.59 -4.55
C PRO A 168 -16.75 -6.66 -5.18
N ASN A 169 -16.47 -5.36 -5.22
CA ASN A 169 -17.32 -4.38 -5.89
C ASN A 169 -16.80 -4.02 -7.29
N LEU A 170 -17.58 -3.26 -8.07
CA LEU A 170 -17.22 -2.83 -9.44
C LEU A 170 -15.82 -2.16 -9.52
N PHE A 171 -15.42 -1.42 -8.49
CA PHE A 171 -14.14 -0.70 -8.50
C PHE A 171 -12.94 -1.58 -8.15
N CYS A 172 -13.16 -2.68 -7.42
CA CYS A 172 -12.11 -3.58 -6.91
C CYS A 172 -10.95 -2.83 -6.23
N TRP A 173 -11.24 -1.75 -5.51
CA TRP A 173 -10.24 -1.02 -4.71
C TRP A 173 -9.94 -1.70 -3.36
N GLN A 174 -10.70 -2.75 -3.05
CA GLN A 174 -10.51 -3.60 -1.88
C GLN A 174 -9.11 -4.21 -1.83
N ALA A 175 -8.60 -4.42 -0.61
CA ALA A 175 -7.30 -5.03 -0.40
C ALA A 175 -7.19 -6.40 -1.07
N ILE A 176 -8.27 -7.19 -1.07
CA ILE A 176 -8.30 -8.51 -1.73
C ILE A 176 -8.00 -8.46 -3.22
N CYS A 177 -8.37 -7.38 -3.92
CA CYS A 177 -8.11 -7.19 -5.34
C CYS A 177 -6.65 -6.83 -5.64
N ASN A 178 -5.91 -6.42 -4.60
CA ASN A 178 -4.55 -5.93 -4.71
C ASN A 178 -3.52 -6.92 -4.15
N VAL A 179 -3.91 -8.03 -3.51
CA VAL A 179 -2.99 -9.02 -2.91
C VAL A 179 -1.92 -9.48 -3.91
N GLY A 180 -2.27 -9.65 -5.19
CA GLY A 180 -1.28 -9.96 -6.22
C GLY A 180 -0.20 -8.87 -6.32
N PHE A 181 -0.61 -7.62 -6.50
CA PHE A 181 0.33 -6.51 -6.63
C PHE A 181 1.03 -6.12 -5.31
N SER A 182 0.30 -5.91 -4.22
CA SER A 182 0.86 -5.45 -2.95
C SER A 182 1.65 -6.54 -2.26
N ASP A 183 1.03 -7.71 -2.06
CA ASP A 183 1.59 -8.70 -1.14
C ASP A 183 2.55 -9.63 -1.86
N ILE A 184 2.21 -10.05 -3.09
CA ILE A 184 3.05 -10.95 -3.87
C ILE A 184 4.14 -10.16 -4.59
N LYS A 185 3.81 -9.22 -5.47
CA LYS A 185 4.82 -8.51 -6.29
C LYS A 185 5.71 -7.61 -5.44
N SER A 186 5.12 -6.71 -4.67
CA SER A 186 5.85 -5.75 -3.84
C SER A 186 6.35 -6.39 -2.54
N GLY A 187 5.55 -7.20 -1.86
CA GLY A 187 5.99 -7.87 -0.64
C GLY A 187 6.98 -9.01 -0.89
N LEU A 188 6.44 -10.17 -1.25
CA LEU A 188 7.20 -11.43 -1.35
C LEU A 188 8.19 -11.46 -2.51
N GLY A 189 7.91 -10.75 -3.60
CA GLY A 189 8.80 -10.63 -4.76
C GLY A 189 10.15 -9.98 -4.42
N ASN A 190 10.22 -9.22 -3.32
CA ASN A 190 11.44 -8.58 -2.84
C ASN A 190 12.20 -9.39 -1.77
N PHE A 191 11.79 -10.63 -1.47
CA PHE A 191 12.39 -11.42 -0.40
C PHE A 191 13.79 -11.98 -0.71
N HIS A 192 14.13 -12.21 -1.98
CA HIS A 192 15.40 -12.76 -2.48
C HIS A 192 16.12 -13.73 -1.49
N PRO A 193 15.65 -14.99 -1.37
CA PRO A 193 16.24 -15.97 -0.45
C PRO A 193 17.75 -16.14 -0.60
N LYS A 194 18.43 -16.38 0.54
CA LYS A 194 19.90 -16.55 0.63
C LYS A 194 20.34 -17.96 1.05
N ASN A 195 19.38 -18.79 1.47
CA ASN A 195 19.59 -20.15 1.96
C ASN A 195 18.23 -20.88 1.96
N LEU A 196 18.24 -22.20 2.25
CA LEU A 196 17.02 -23.01 2.27
C LEU A 196 16.04 -22.61 3.39
N GLU A 197 16.51 -22.07 4.50
CA GLU A 197 15.64 -21.57 5.56
C GLU A 197 14.78 -20.41 5.06
N ASN A 198 15.38 -19.46 4.34
CA ASN A 198 14.69 -18.35 3.70
C ASN A 198 13.70 -18.82 2.63
N VAL A 199 14.03 -19.88 1.87
CA VAL A 199 13.11 -20.50 0.91
C VAL A 199 11.89 -21.08 1.64
N ARG A 200 12.10 -21.85 2.73
CA ARG A 200 11.00 -22.40 3.54
C ARG A 200 10.14 -21.30 4.15
N LEU A 201 10.75 -20.23 4.65
CA LEU A 201 10.04 -19.06 5.16
C LEU A 201 9.17 -18.41 4.08
N PHE A 202 9.71 -18.22 2.88
CA PHE A 202 8.96 -17.71 1.73
C PHE A 202 7.76 -18.62 1.40
N LEU A 203 7.96 -19.94 1.30
CA LEU A 203 6.88 -20.90 1.03
C LEU A 203 5.79 -20.85 2.11
N ASN A 204 6.17 -20.73 3.38
CA ASN A 204 5.21 -20.56 4.47
C ASN A 204 4.39 -19.27 4.33
N LYS A 205 4.99 -18.18 3.85
CA LYS A 205 4.25 -16.94 3.58
C LYS A 205 3.33 -17.04 2.36
N MET A 206 3.73 -17.78 1.32
CA MET A 206 2.83 -18.10 0.21
C MET A 206 1.60 -18.90 0.68
N LYS A 207 1.76 -19.82 1.66
CA LYS A 207 0.61 -20.50 2.30
C LYS A 207 -0.29 -19.51 3.04
N LEU A 208 0.26 -18.48 3.69
CA LEU A 208 -0.53 -17.42 4.30
C LEU A 208 -1.33 -16.62 3.26
N VAL A 209 -0.74 -16.34 2.08
CA VAL A 209 -1.45 -15.69 0.97
C VAL A 209 -2.64 -16.54 0.50
N ALA A 210 -2.47 -17.86 0.36
CA ALA A 210 -3.59 -18.75 0.06
C ALA A 210 -4.66 -18.73 1.16
N GLY A 211 -4.23 -18.62 2.43
CA GLY A 211 -5.09 -18.40 3.59
C GLY A 211 -5.94 -17.12 3.49
N THR A 212 -5.36 -16.02 3.01
CA THR A 212 -6.06 -14.74 2.77
C THR A 212 -7.30 -14.94 1.88
N PHE A 213 -7.15 -15.56 0.71
CA PHE A 213 -8.27 -15.83 -0.20
C PHE A 213 -9.28 -16.81 0.41
N SER A 214 -8.81 -17.84 1.11
CA SER A 214 -9.67 -18.81 1.79
C SER A 214 -10.56 -18.16 2.85
N THR A 215 -9.98 -17.28 3.67
CA THR A 215 -10.72 -16.51 4.68
C THR A 215 -11.69 -15.53 4.02
N TYR A 216 -11.29 -14.87 2.94
CA TYR A 216 -12.17 -13.99 2.20
C TYR A 216 -13.42 -14.71 1.67
N ILE A 217 -13.26 -15.93 1.11
CA ILE A 217 -14.39 -16.77 0.68
C ILE A 217 -15.29 -17.12 1.86
N LYS A 218 -14.73 -17.42 3.05
CA LYS A 218 -15.52 -17.68 4.26
C LYS A 218 -16.34 -16.46 4.67
N ASN A 219 -15.75 -15.26 4.61
CA ASN A 219 -16.46 -14.01 4.91
C ASN A 219 -17.61 -13.78 3.93
N MET A 220 -17.41 -13.98 2.63
CA MET A 220 -18.48 -13.89 1.64
C MET A 220 -19.62 -14.88 1.91
N ARG A 221 -19.28 -16.13 2.26
CA ARG A 221 -20.28 -17.14 2.63
C ARG A 221 -21.07 -16.76 3.88
N LEU A 222 -20.41 -16.12 4.85
CA LEU A 222 -21.09 -15.56 6.02
C LEU A 222 -22.01 -14.40 5.62
N GLY A 223 -21.55 -13.50 4.74
CA GLY A 223 -22.36 -12.41 4.20
C GLY A 223 -23.65 -12.90 3.56
N ILE A 224 -23.56 -13.92 2.70
CA ILE A 224 -24.73 -14.57 2.08
C ILE A 224 -25.71 -15.06 3.14
N LYS A 225 -25.23 -15.77 4.18
CA LYS A 225 -26.09 -16.29 5.26
C LYS A 225 -26.76 -15.18 6.07
N SER A 226 -26.12 -14.03 6.18
CA SER A 226 -26.61 -12.87 6.93
C SER A 226 -27.43 -11.90 6.08
N GLY A 227 -27.68 -12.19 4.79
CA GLY A 227 -28.39 -11.29 3.88
C GLY A 227 -27.56 -10.10 3.38
N MET A 228 -26.26 -10.08 3.64
CA MET A 228 -25.30 -9.06 3.16
C MET A 228 -24.83 -9.43 1.75
N VAL A 229 -25.71 -9.25 0.78
CA VAL A 229 -25.45 -9.53 -0.64
C VAL A 229 -25.71 -8.30 -1.49
N ARG A 230 -24.89 -8.11 -2.53
CA ARG A 230 -25.10 -7.05 -3.52
C ARG A 230 -26.22 -7.43 -4.51
N SER A 231 -26.68 -6.46 -5.29
CA SER A 231 -27.55 -6.75 -6.44
C SER A 231 -26.84 -7.66 -7.45
N THR A 232 -27.61 -8.27 -8.34
CA THR A 232 -27.06 -9.14 -9.39
C THR A 232 -26.07 -8.39 -10.28
N GLU A 233 -26.38 -7.15 -10.65
CA GLU A 233 -25.55 -6.29 -11.49
C GLU A 233 -24.23 -5.98 -10.79
N GLU A 234 -24.28 -5.59 -9.52
CA GLU A 234 -23.10 -5.29 -8.70
C GLU A 234 -22.23 -6.53 -8.48
N CYS A 235 -22.85 -7.71 -8.30
CA CYS A 235 -22.13 -8.97 -8.19
C CYS A 235 -21.39 -9.32 -9.50
N LEU A 236 -22.07 -9.18 -10.64
CA LEU A 236 -21.47 -9.41 -11.97
C LEU A 236 -20.35 -8.42 -12.27
N ALA A 237 -20.55 -7.15 -11.94
CA ALA A 237 -19.54 -6.11 -12.06
C ALA A 237 -18.32 -6.40 -11.18
N GLY A 238 -18.55 -6.76 -9.92
CA GLY A 238 -17.52 -7.09 -8.95
C GLY A 238 -16.69 -8.31 -9.32
N ILE A 239 -17.32 -9.40 -9.76
CA ILE A 239 -16.57 -10.59 -10.21
C ILE A 239 -15.77 -10.31 -11.48
N ASN A 240 -16.30 -9.50 -12.40
CA ASN A 240 -15.56 -9.09 -13.60
C ASN A 240 -14.35 -8.22 -13.26
N ALA A 241 -14.48 -7.31 -12.30
CA ALA A 241 -13.37 -6.49 -11.81
C ALA A 241 -12.31 -7.36 -11.10
N PHE A 242 -12.75 -8.30 -10.24
CA PHE A 242 -11.85 -9.24 -9.57
C PHE A 242 -11.09 -10.13 -10.56
N LYS A 243 -11.78 -10.66 -11.58
CA LYS A 243 -11.15 -11.43 -12.67
C LYS A 243 -10.10 -10.61 -13.41
N ARG A 244 -10.29 -9.30 -13.59
CA ARG A 244 -9.28 -8.43 -14.22
C ARG A 244 -8.04 -8.22 -13.35
N SER A 245 -8.19 -8.19 -12.02
CA SER A 245 -7.03 -8.14 -11.10
C SER A 245 -6.18 -9.42 -11.14
N TYR A 246 -6.80 -10.55 -11.51
CA TYR A 246 -6.20 -11.88 -11.59
C TYR A 246 -6.42 -12.49 -12.98
N LEU A 247 -6.06 -11.70 -14.01
CA LEU A 247 -6.50 -11.92 -15.39
C LEU A 247 -6.05 -13.27 -15.95
N GLN A 248 -4.79 -13.62 -15.79
CA GLN A 248 -4.27 -14.85 -16.41
C GLN A 248 -4.84 -16.07 -15.72
N ILE A 249 -5.00 -16.02 -14.39
CA ILE A 249 -5.68 -17.09 -13.63
C ILE A 249 -7.15 -17.21 -14.07
N SER A 250 -7.84 -16.08 -14.28
CA SER A 250 -9.24 -16.11 -14.73
C SER A 250 -9.40 -16.70 -16.14
N LEU A 251 -8.40 -16.56 -17.01
CA LEU A 251 -8.45 -17.05 -18.39
C LEU A 251 -7.99 -18.50 -18.52
N GLN A 252 -6.99 -18.90 -17.72
CA GLN A 252 -6.25 -20.16 -17.91
C GLN A 252 -6.37 -21.12 -16.70
N GLY A 253 -7.13 -20.76 -15.68
CA GLY A 253 -7.19 -21.49 -14.42
C GLY A 253 -5.86 -21.43 -13.66
N GLU A 254 -5.49 -22.51 -12.98
CA GLU A 254 -4.28 -22.55 -12.14
C GLU A 254 -2.99 -22.26 -12.93
N GLN A 255 -2.90 -22.70 -14.18
CA GLN A 255 -1.72 -22.47 -15.03
C GLN A 255 -1.47 -20.99 -15.31
N GLY A 256 -2.51 -20.16 -15.25
CA GLY A 256 -2.38 -18.71 -15.42
C GLY A 256 -1.45 -18.06 -14.41
N ILE A 257 -1.19 -18.69 -13.25
CA ILE A 257 -0.28 -18.15 -12.23
C ILE A 257 1.13 -17.87 -12.79
N TYR A 258 1.60 -18.67 -13.75
CA TYR A 258 2.93 -18.51 -14.36
C TYR A 258 3.02 -17.26 -15.25
N ASP A 259 1.89 -16.80 -15.78
CA ASP A 259 1.80 -15.65 -16.67
C ASP A 259 1.44 -14.35 -15.95
N GLU A 260 1.06 -14.44 -14.66
CA GLU A 260 0.65 -13.28 -13.89
C GLU A 260 1.80 -12.29 -13.69
N GLY A 261 1.54 -11.02 -14.02
CA GLY A 261 2.54 -9.96 -13.96
C GLY A 261 3.11 -9.74 -12.55
N TYR A 262 2.33 -10.07 -11.51
CA TYR A 262 2.76 -9.99 -10.13
C TYR A 262 3.63 -11.16 -9.66
N MET A 263 3.64 -12.28 -10.39
CA MET A 263 4.50 -13.44 -10.09
C MET A 263 5.89 -13.33 -10.72
N LYS A 264 6.05 -12.47 -11.75
CA LYS A 264 7.32 -12.29 -12.48
C LYS A 264 8.57 -12.11 -11.59
N PRO A 265 8.55 -11.32 -10.49
CA PRO A 265 9.73 -11.19 -9.64
C PRO A 265 10.15 -12.52 -9.00
N ILE A 266 9.19 -13.33 -8.58
CA ILE A 266 9.39 -14.62 -7.90
C ILE A 266 9.93 -15.67 -8.89
N PHE A 267 9.38 -15.72 -10.11
CA PHE A 267 9.84 -16.66 -11.14
C PHE A 267 11.10 -16.21 -11.88
N SER A 268 11.66 -15.05 -11.54
CA SER A 268 12.90 -14.59 -12.13
C SER A 268 14.10 -15.40 -11.61
N ALA A 269 15.11 -15.63 -12.46
CA ALA A 269 16.37 -16.25 -12.06
C ALA A 269 17.06 -15.50 -10.90
N LYS A 270 16.79 -14.19 -10.77
CA LYS A 270 17.33 -13.34 -9.69
C LYS A 270 16.72 -13.65 -8.32
N PHE A 271 15.56 -14.31 -8.26
CA PHE A 271 14.89 -14.59 -6.99
C PHE A 271 15.71 -15.52 -6.10
N LEU A 272 16.21 -16.63 -6.66
CA LEU A 272 17.01 -17.64 -5.95
C LEU A 272 18.52 -17.45 -6.11
N ALA A 273 19.00 -16.37 -6.72
CA ALA A 273 20.41 -16.15 -7.02
C ALA A 273 21.32 -16.14 -5.77
N GLY A 274 20.76 -15.87 -4.58
CA GLY A 274 21.49 -15.91 -3.31
C GLY A 274 21.62 -17.29 -2.69
N VAL A 275 20.91 -18.32 -3.19
CA VAL A 275 20.94 -19.68 -2.65
C VAL A 275 22.04 -20.50 -3.35
N LYS A 276 22.81 -21.26 -2.57
CA LYS A 276 23.87 -22.13 -3.13
C LYS A 276 23.26 -23.21 -4.02
N SER A 277 23.94 -23.55 -5.12
CA SER A 277 23.51 -24.60 -6.04
C SER A 277 23.39 -25.96 -5.34
N SER A 278 24.36 -26.31 -4.49
CA SER A 278 24.36 -27.54 -3.68
C SER A 278 23.09 -27.70 -2.86
N ASP A 279 22.63 -26.59 -2.26
CA ASP A 279 21.46 -26.58 -1.40
C ASP A 279 20.17 -26.77 -2.21
N LEU A 280 20.10 -26.15 -3.40
CA LEU A 280 18.97 -26.32 -4.32
C LEU A 280 18.89 -27.74 -4.87
N ASP A 281 20.03 -28.37 -5.15
CA ASP A 281 20.07 -29.74 -5.67
C ASP A 281 19.67 -30.75 -4.59
N GLU A 282 20.12 -30.56 -3.34
CA GLU A 282 19.65 -31.35 -2.20
C GLU A 282 18.14 -31.19 -1.98
N TRP A 283 17.64 -29.95 -2.05
CA TRP A 283 16.21 -29.68 -1.90
C TRP A 283 15.38 -30.37 -3.00
N LYS A 284 15.77 -30.24 -4.28
CA LYS A 284 15.10 -30.92 -5.39
C LYS A 284 15.06 -32.44 -5.22
N LYS A 285 16.16 -33.03 -4.71
CA LYS A 285 16.22 -34.48 -4.45
C LYS A 285 15.22 -34.88 -3.37
N ARG A 286 15.19 -34.16 -2.24
CA ARG A 286 14.24 -34.42 -1.14
C ARG A 286 12.78 -34.26 -1.58
N GLU A 287 12.44 -33.19 -2.29
CA GLU A 287 11.06 -32.95 -2.75
C GLU A 287 10.63 -33.99 -3.79
N ARG A 288 11.54 -34.44 -4.65
CA ARG A 288 11.28 -35.55 -5.59
C ARG A 288 10.97 -36.84 -4.82
N GLU A 289 11.79 -37.19 -3.83
CA GLU A 289 11.59 -38.36 -2.99
C GLU A 289 10.29 -38.28 -2.17
N ASP A 290 9.91 -37.08 -1.69
CA ASP A 290 8.63 -36.85 -1.00
C ASP A 290 7.43 -37.00 -1.96
N CYS A 291 7.49 -36.40 -3.16
CA CYS A 291 6.44 -36.54 -4.19
C CYS A 291 6.25 -38.00 -4.63
N GLU A 292 7.34 -38.73 -4.85
CA GLU A 292 7.31 -40.16 -5.23
C GLU A 292 6.74 -41.04 -4.11
N ARG A 293 6.93 -40.65 -2.84
CA ARG A 293 6.36 -41.34 -1.68
C ARG A 293 4.87 -41.08 -1.49
N VAL A 294 4.42 -39.85 -1.74
CA VAL A 294 3.01 -39.42 -1.58
C VAL A 294 2.15 -39.80 -2.79
N HIS A 295 2.75 -39.88 -3.98
CA HIS A 295 2.07 -40.26 -5.23
C HIS A 295 2.86 -41.35 -5.98
N PRO A 296 2.82 -42.61 -5.51
CA PRO A 296 3.63 -43.71 -6.06
C PRO A 296 3.33 -44.08 -7.53
N GLY A 297 2.34 -43.45 -8.18
CA GLY A 297 1.91 -43.72 -9.56
C GLY A 297 2.36 -42.71 -10.62
N ILE A 298 3.06 -41.63 -10.27
CA ILE A 298 3.56 -40.66 -11.25
C ILE A 298 5.05 -40.95 -11.52
N ARG A 299 5.32 -42.01 -12.31
CA ARG A 299 6.58 -42.13 -13.02
C ARG A 299 6.41 -41.50 -14.40
N SER A 300 7.36 -40.64 -14.76
CA SER A 300 7.58 -40.12 -16.12
C SER A 300 7.73 -41.24 -17.14
#